data_AF-A1C4Z7-F1
#
_entry.id   AF-A1C4Z7-F1
#
_cell.length_a   1.000
_cell.length_b   1.000
_cell.length_c   1.000
_cell.angle_alpha   90.00
_cell.angle_beta   90.00
_cell.angle_gamma   90.00
#
_symmetry.space_group_name_H-M   'P 1'
#
loop_
_entity.id
_entity.type
_entity.pdbx_description
1 polymer ?
#
loop_
_entity_poly.entity_id
_entity_poly.type
_entity_poly.pdbx_seq_one_letter_code
_entity_poly.pdbx_strand_id
1 'polypeptide(L)'
;MARSCPSMANLLKFLKNARQTHLRFISEALSSSPRSETPIYVIGNPSADLDSIISAIVYSYFAHNRVPLDCPRPHIPLVNLTNVPSGPELRRLRPEFVKAFCLATATAPVIENGAWDETPESVGTFLHDHIITVADFAAHLKQHRADKSHEQLSADATLVDWNALPIRSPHRQRGKGSLDGLATVDFQVLGCIDHHVDENFLPPADSLPRGQPMLVRPAGSCTSLVVSTLREVDRWQDASAAQLAKLAMAAILIDTANLTAKDKVTDSDTDAVHFLTSQIDNSTTDPGPNPPWDRNHFYNQILEAKQSSLDLLTVDEILGRDYKQWTETAHRDGESVPVHIGFCSMVRSIPWIVRKAGGPRAFLESLRAFAEHRELGVVVVMTAFDASTSTSAPEQQGRFCRELVACALDDGVATQALEAFAAQAGAQLGLQEWTTVEAGYKDELEETLAVMNNDAPGWRRIWLQTDVTKSRKQVAPLVRAAVAELKVNGNAGL
;
A
#
# COMPACT_ATOMS: atom_id res chain seq x y z
N MET A 1 14.80 30.40 36.15
CA MET A 1 14.74 28.99 36.59
C MET A 1 14.21 28.18 35.44
N ALA A 2 15.04 27.26 34.94
CA ALA A 2 14.87 26.59 33.67
C ALA A 2 14.23 25.20 33.81
N ARG A 3 13.66 24.76 32.69
CA ARG A 3 13.33 23.38 32.27
C ARG A 3 12.01 22.80 32.76
N SER A 4 10.97 22.98 31.93
CA SER A 4 9.95 21.96 31.70
C SER A 4 10.16 21.37 30.29
N CYS A 5 10.12 20.04 30.22
CA CYS A 5 10.51 19.21 29.09
C CYS A 5 9.44 19.18 27.97
N PRO A 6 9.76 19.38 26.68
CA PRO A 6 8.81 19.20 25.58
C PRO A 6 9.32 18.18 24.54
N SER A 7 8.85 16.93 24.53
CA SER A 7 9.28 16.00 23.46
C SER A 7 8.31 14.92 22.98
N MET A 8 7.20 14.59 23.66
CA MET A 8 6.25 13.53 23.18
C MET A 8 4.89 14.04 22.67
N ALA A 9 4.59 15.34 22.80
CA ALA A 9 3.24 15.86 22.66
C ALA A 9 2.84 16.39 21.26
N ASN A 10 3.71 16.40 20.24
CA ASN A 10 3.43 17.14 18.99
C ASN A 10 2.76 16.30 17.90
N LEU A 11 3.23 15.07 17.60
CA LEU A 11 2.62 14.23 16.55
C LEU A 11 1.20 13.77 16.90
N LEU A 12 0.98 13.21 18.10
CA LEU A 12 -0.35 12.77 18.54
C LEU A 12 -1.34 13.93 18.60
N LYS A 13 -0.90 15.07 19.14
CA LYS A 13 -1.72 16.29 19.18
C LYS A 13 -2.04 16.78 17.77
N PHE A 14 -1.09 16.75 16.85
CA PHE A 14 -1.32 17.08 15.44
C PHE A 14 -2.41 16.19 14.84
N LEU A 15 -2.29 14.86 14.96
CA LEU A 15 -3.27 13.91 14.41
C LEU A 15 -4.67 14.12 15.02
N LYS A 16 -4.74 14.32 16.35
CA LYS A 16 -6.00 14.64 17.03
C LYS A 16 -6.62 15.95 16.55
N ASN A 17 -5.81 16.99 16.36
CA ASN A 17 -6.25 18.28 15.83
C ASN A 17 -6.70 18.18 14.36
N ALA A 18 -6.02 17.34 13.56
CA ALA A 18 -6.41 17.06 12.18
C ALA A 18 -7.80 16.42 12.14
N ARG A 19 -8.07 15.41 12.98
CA ARG A 19 -9.41 14.80 13.12
C ARG A 19 -10.47 15.81 13.54
N GLN A 20 -10.19 16.65 14.53
CA GLN A 20 -11.13 17.72 14.94
C GLN A 20 -11.40 18.73 13.82
N THR A 21 -10.39 19.04 13.01
CA THR A 21 -10.53 19.96 11.86
C THR A 21 -11.38 19.32 10.76
N HIS A 22 -11.19 18.03 10.48
CA HIS A 22 -12.08 17.27 9.59
C HIS A 22 -13.54 17.33 10.07
N LEU A 23 -13.80 17.00 11.34
CA LEU A 23 -15.17 17.02 11.87
C LEU A 23 -15.83 18.41 11.75
N ARG A 24 -15.10 19.50 12.03
CA ARG A 24 -15.58 20.88 11.83
C ARG A 24 -15.85 21.22 10.36
N PHE A 25 -15.03 20.71 9.45
CA PHE A 25 -15.24 20.89 8.02
C PHE A 25 -16.50 20.18 7.53
N ILE A 26 -16.70 18.93 7.97
CA ILE A 26 -17.86 18.12 7.58
C ILE A 26 -19.15 18.67 8.17
N SER A 27 -19.14 19.11 9.43
CA SER A 27 -20.30 19.71 10.10
C SER A 27 -20.66 21.12 9.63
N GLU A 28 -20.01 21.62 8.56
CA GLU A 28 -20.23 22.96 7.99
C GLU A 28 -19.90 24.12 8.93
N ALA A 29 -19.28 23.84 10.09
CA ALA A 29 -18.76 24.86 10.98
C ALA A 29 -17.69 25.74 10.30
N LEU A 30 -17.12 25.26 9.18
CA LEU A 30 -16.17 25.98 8.34
C LEU A 30 -16.73 26.44 6.98
N SER A 31 -18.03 26.28 6.70
CA SER A 31 -18.60 26.59 5.37
C SER A 31 -18.58 28.08 5.00
N SER A 32 -18.50 28.97 6.00
CA SER A 32 -18.30 30.41 5.81
C SER A 32 -16.88 30.87 6.21
N SER A 33 -16.00 29.93 6.54
CA SER A 33 -14.65 30.24 7.00
C SER A 33 -13.73 30.64 5.83
N PRO A 34 -12.70 31.46 6.10
CA PRO A 34 -11.67 31.76 5.13
C PRO A 34 -11.00 30.49 4.58
N ARG A 35 -10.47 30.56 3.35
CA ARG A 35 -9.76 29.44 2.72
C ARG A 35 -8.60 28.92 3.58
N SER A 36 -7.98 29.77 4.40
CA SER A 36 -6.92 29.39 5.36
C SER A 36 -7.37 28.39 6.43
N GLU A 37 -8.67 28.26 6.70
CA GLU A 37 -9.21 27.32 7.68
C GLU A 37 -9.71 26.01 7.04
N THR A 38 -9.98 26.02 5.73
CA THR A 38 -10.41 24.82 5.01
C THR A 38 -9.26 23.82 4.89
N PRO A 39 -9.45 22.53 5.17
CA PRO A 39 -8.35 21.57 5.17
C PRO A 39 -7.91 21.17 3.76
N ILE A 40 -6.67 20.70 3.65
CA ILE A 40 -6.13 19.95 2.50
C ILE A 40 -5.93 18.50 2.96
N TYR A 41 -6.56 17.55 2.28
CA TYR A 41 -6.38 16.13 2.58
C TYR A 41 -5.11 15.61 1.91
N VAL A 42 -4.32 14.81 2.62
CA VAL A 42 -3.15 14.14 2.04
C VAL A 42 -3.49 12.67 1.90
N ILE A 43 -3.51 12.18 0.66
CA ILE A 43 -4.19 10.94 0.30
C ILE A 43 -3.18 9.98 -0.34
N GLY A 44 -3.06 8.80 0.25
CA GLY A 44 -2.30 7.66 -0.28
C GLY A 44 -3.10 6.84 -1.31
N ASN A 45 -2.46 5.84 -1.92
CA ASN A 45 -3.13 4.91 -2.83
C ASN A 45 -4.13 3.99 -2.07
N PRO A 46 -5.07 3.33 -2.77
CA PRO A 46 -6.12 2.52 -2.14
C PRO A 46 -5.62 1.20 -1.53
N SER A 47 -4.36 0.80 -1.78
CA SER A 47 -3.76 -0.31 -1.04
C SER A 47 -3.52 0.07 0.41
N ALA A 48 -3.39 1.37 0.73
CA ALA A 48 -3.08 1.85 2.07
C ALA A 48 -1.98 1.01 2.74
N ASP A 49 -0.92 0.72 1.99
CA ASP A 49 0.26 0.07 2.53
C ASP A 49 1.04 1.01 3.45
N LEU A 50 2.15 0.52 3.99
CA LEU A 50 2.94 1.28 4.95
C LEU A 50 3.47 2.58 4.34
N ASP A 51 3.86 2.56 3.06
CA ASP A 51 4.44 3.71 2.36
C ASP A 51 3.41 4.81 2.15
N SER A 52 2.22 4.47 1.66
CA SER A 52 1.09 5.38 1.49
C SER A 52 0.66 6.02 2.82
N ILE A 53 0.48 5.22 3.88
CA ILE A 53 0.01 5.74 5.19
C ILE A 53 1.07 6.67 5.79
N ILE A 54 2.33 6.25 5.81
CA ILE A 54 3.41 7.03 6.44
C ILE A 54 3.73 8.28 5.63
N SER A 55 3.78 8.19 4.29
CA SER A 55 3.94 9.36 3.42
C SER A 55 2.87 10.42 3.71
N ALA A 56 1.61 10.00 3.86
CA ALA A 56 0.51 10.92 4.16
C ALA A 56 0.67 11.58 5.52
N ILE A 57 1.01 10.82 6.56
CA ILE A 57 1.22 11.35 7.92
C ILE A 57 2.42 12.31 7.97
N VAL A 58 3.56 11.89 7.44
CA VAL A 58 4.81 12.67 7.48
C VAL A 58 4.65 13.96 6.69
N TYR A 59 4.15 13.90 5.45
CA TYR A 59 3.92 15.10 4.65
C TYR A 59 2.91 16.03 5.32
N SER A 60 1.78 15.50 5.80
CA SER A 60 0.76 16.32 6.47
C SER A 60 1.32 17.08 7.66
N TYR A 61 2.11 16.41 8.52
CA TYR A 61 2.69 17.03 9.70
C TYR A 61 3.56 18.23 9.36
N PHE A 62 4.47 18.07 8.40
CA PHE A 62 5.39 19.15 8.02
C PHE A 62 4.73 20.23 7.16
N ALA A 63 3.68 19.91 6.39
CA ALA A 63 2.93 20.87 5.58
C ALA A 63 1.87 21.65 6.37
N HIS A 64 1.38 21.11 7.48
CA HIS A 64 0.29 21.67 8.29
C HIS A 64 0.52 23.14 8.67
N ASN A 65 -0.40 24.01 8.28
CA ASN A 65 -0.38 25.47 8.48
C ASN A 65 0.91 26.14 7.99
N ARG A 66 1.60 25.54 7.01
CA ARG A 66 2.80 26.09 6.37
C ARG A 66 2.69 26.17 4.85
N VAL A 67 1.87 25.31 4.24
CA VAL A 67 1.64 25.25 2.78
C VAL A 67 0.15 25.40 2.49
N PRO A 68 -0.24 25.92 1.31
CA PRO A 68 0.53 26.77 0.41
C PRO A 68 1.18 27.96 1.10
N LEU A 69 2.29 28.49 0.57
CA LEU A 69 3.03 29.59 1.23
C LEU A 69 2.22 30.89 1.32
N ASP A 70 1.33 31.13 0.36
CA ASP A 70 0.48 32.33 0.32
C ASP A 70 -0.79 32.21 1.16
N CYS A 71 -1.24 30.99 1.41
CA CYS A 71 -2.45 30.71 2.19
C CYS A 71 -2.24 29.40 2.95
N PRO A 72 -1.48 29.43 4.06
CA PRO A 72 -1.17 28.24 4.83
C PRO A 72 -2.44 27.60 5.40
N ARG A 73 -2.56 26.28 5.30
CA ARG A 73 -3.79 25.55 5.63
C ARG A 73 -3.55 24.29 6.45
N PRO A 74 -4.55 23.83 7.22
CA PRO A 74 -4.49 22.55 7.91
C PRO A 74 -4.35 21.40 6.91
N HIS A 75 -3.35 20.54 7.10
CA HIS A 75 -3.22 19.28 6.36
C HIS A 75 -3.72 18.12 7.19
N ILE A 76 -4.49 17.22 6.57
CA ILE A 76 -5.13 16.07 7.22
C ILE A 76 -4.73 14.79 6.47
N PRO A 77 -4.01 13.84 7.11
CA PRO A 77 -3.76 12.56 6.48
C PRO A 77 -5.06 11.76 6.38
N LEU A 78 -5.35 11.22 5.20
CA LEU A 78 -6.53 10.40 4.91
C LEU A 78 -6.09 9.04 4.39
N VAL A 79 -6.40 7.98 5.15
CA VAL A 79 -6.11 6.60 4.76
C VAL A 79 -7.17 6.11 3.78
N ASN A 80 -6.74 5.74 2.57
CA ASN A 80 -7.64 5.40 1.47
C ASN A 80 -8.18 3.97 1.56
N LEU A 81 -9.00 3.72 2.58
CA LEU A 81 -9.73 2.46 2.76
C LEU A 81 -11.23 2.76 2.86
N THR A 82 -11.97 2.30 1.85
CA THR A 82 -13.40 2.66 1.67
C THR A 82 -14.33 1.95 2.64
N ASN A 83 -13.94 0.75 3.09
CA ASN A 83 -14.79 -0.14 3.89
C ASN A 83 -14.20 -0.47 5.27
N VAL A 84 -13.05 0.13 5.60
CA VAL A 84 -12.33 -0.15 6.85
C VAL A 84 -12.31 1.14 7.67
N PRO A 85 -13.12 1.24 8.74
CA PRO A 85 -13.08 2.40 9.62
C PRO A 85 -11.74 2.46 10.35
N SER A 86 -11.39 3.66 10.84
CA SER A 86 -10.32 3.76 11.83
C SER A 86 -10.69 2.94 13.06
N GLY A 87 -9.69 2.31 13.67
CA GLY A 87 -9.87 1.56 14.91
C GLY A 87 -9.43 0.11 14.82
N PRO A 88 -10.14 -0.83 15.49
CA PRO A 88 -9.73 -2.24 15.56
C PRO A 88 -9.54 -2.88 14.18
N GLU A 89 -10.40 -2.57 13.21
CA GLU A 89 -10.30 -3.13 11.86
C GLU A 89 -9.07 -2.61 11.11
N LEU A 90 -8.74 -1.31 11.24
CA LEU A 90 -7.49 -0.79 10.69
C LEU A 90 -6.27 -1.46 11.34
N ARG A 91 -6.28 -1.69 12.65
CA ARG A 91 -5.22 -2.45 13.33
C ARG A 91 -5.12 -3.87 12.78
N ARG A 92 -6.25 -4.56 12.63
CA ARG A 92 -6.30 -5.94 12.11
C ARG A 92 -5.73 -6.01 10.69
N LEU A 93 -6.06 -5.03 9.86
CA LEU A 93 -5.68 -4.99 8.45
C LEU A 93 -4.23 -4.52 8.20
N ARG A 94 -3.73 -3.60 9.02
CA ARG A 94 -2.40 -2.98 8.88
C ARG A 94 -1.63 -2.96 10.22
N PRO A 95 -1.39 -4.11 10.87
CA PRO A 95 -0.66 -4.15 12.14
C PRO A 95 0.81 -3.75 11.99
N GLU A 96 1.40 -3.84 10.80
CA GLU A 96 2.73 -3.31 10.50
C GLU A 96 2.80 -1.79 10.68
N PHE A 97 1.75 -1.08 10.26
CA PHE A 97 1.62 0.36 10.49
C PHE A 97 1.51 0.66 11.98
N VAL A 98 0.67 -0.09 12.69
CA VAL A 98 0.52 0.04 14.15
C VAL A 98 1.86 -0.20 14.85
N LYS A 99 2.58 -1.26 14.50
CA LYS A 99 3.87 -1.59 15.10
C LYS A 99 4.92 -0.51 14.81
N ALA A 100 5.02 -0.05 13.56
CA ALA A 100 5.90 1.06 13.19
C ALA A 100 5.58 2.35 13.97
N PHE A 101 4.29 2.66 14.12
CA PHE A 101 3.81 3.81 14.87
C PHE A 101 4.17 3.71 16.35
N CYS A 102 3.85 2.58 17.00
CA CYS A 102 4.19 2.33 18.39
C CYS A 102 5.70 2.49 18.63
N LEU A 103 6.54 1.82 17.83
CA LEU A 103 8.00 1.89 17.94
C LEU A 103 8.54 3.31 17.74
N ALA A 104 7.94 4.09 16.84
CA ALA A 104 8.34 5.47 16.60
C ALA A 104 7.93 6.41 17.75
N THR A 105 6.80 6.16 18.42
CA THR A 105 6.29 7.01 19.50
C THR A 105 6.71 6.59 20.91
N ALA A 106 7.23 5.38 21.12
CA ALA A 106 7.48 4.78 22.43
C ALA A 106 8.69 5.33 23.23
N THR A 107 9.30 6.46 22.85
CA THR A 107 10.51 7.00 23.52
C THR A 107 10.17 7.91 24.73
N ALA A 108 9.79 7.30 25.87
CA ALA A 108 9.85 7.67 27.33
C ALA A 108 9.45 9.08 27.88
N PRO A 109 8.92 9.23 29.14
CA PRO A 109 8.24 8.32 30.06
C PRO A 109 6.74 8.68 30.15
N VAL A 110 5.89 7.96 29.43
CA VAL A 110 4.43 7.93 29.70
C VAL A 110 4.06 6.62 30.40
N ILE A 111 5.07 5.83 30.81
CA ILE A 111 4.91 4.67 31.70
C ILE A 111 4.89 5.14 33.18
N GLU A 112 4.26 6.27 33.47
CA GLU A 112 3.75 6.59 34.80
C GLU A 112 2.24 6.75 34.63
N ASN A 113 1.50 5.70 35.04
CA ASN A 113 0.03 5.54 35.01
C ASN A 113 -0.63 4.98 33.74
N GLY A 114 -0.01 3.96 33.13
CA GLY A 114 -0.71 3.07 32.22
C GLY A 114 0.26 2.52 31.19
N ALA A 115 0.62 1.25 31.30
CA ALA A 115 1.20 0.54 30.19
C ALA A 115 0.35 0.83 28.95
N TRP A 116 0.98 1.10 27.80
CA TRP A 116 0.33 0.81 26.52
C TRP A 116 0.03 -0.67 26.56
N ASP A 117 -1.12 -1.03 27.09
CA ASP A 117 -1.65 -2.36 26.98
C ASP A 117 -1.86 -2.52 25.48
N GLU A 118 -0.99 -3.26 24.77
CA GLU A 118 -1.13 -3.48 23.31
C GLU A 118 -2.38 -4.32 23.00
N THR A 119 -3.41 -4.30 23.84
CA THR A 119 -4.71 -4.92 23.59
C THR A 119 -5.34 -4.35 22.31
N PRO A 120 -6.06 -5.19 21.55
CA PRO A 120 -6.81 -4.74 20.38
C PRO A 120 -7.69 -3.53 20.65
N GLU A 121 -8.30 -3.45 21.84
CA GLU A 121 -9.28 -2.44 22.23
C GLU A 121 -8.65 -1.06 22.47
N SER A 122 -7.50 -1.02 23.17
CA SER A 122 -6.80 0.24 23.48
C SER A 122 -6.24 0.89 22.21
N VAL A 123 -5.62 0.09 21.34
CA VAL A 123 -5.06 0.56 20.06
C VAL A 123 -6.16 0.88 19.08
N GLY A 124 -7.27 0.12 19.10
CA GLY A 124 -8.45 0.45 18.32
C GLY A 124 -9.00 1.82 18.69
N THR A 125 -9.16 2.10 19.98
CA THR A 125 -9.60 3.43 20.45
C THR A 125 -8.61 4.52 20.03
N PHE A 126 -7.31 4.24 20.18
CA PHE A 126 -6.25 5.16 19.77
C PHE A 126 -6.31 5.49 18.27
N LEU A 127 -6.41 4.48 17.40
CA LEU A 127 -6.49 4.68 15.96
C LEU A 127 -7.75 5.47 15.58
N HIS A 128 -8.87 5.16 16.22
CA HIS A 128 -10.12 5.90 16.01
C HIS A 128 -9.97 7.39 16.34
N ASP A 129 -9.28 7.73 17.43
CA ASP A 129 -9.13 9.11 17.89
C ASP A 129 -8.14 9.95 17.05
N HIS A 130 -7.25 9.32 16.29
CA HIS A 130 -6.11 10.00 15.64
C HIS A 130 -6.05 9.83 14.13
N ILE A 131 -6.60 8.74 13.59
CA ILE A 131 -6.56 8.43 12.16
C ILE A 131 -7.95 8.67 11.55
N ILE A 132 -7.97 9.00 10.27
CA ILE A 132 -9.20 9.13 9.48
C ILE A 132 -9.03 8.25 8.26
N THR A 133 -9.97 7.34 8.04
CA THR A 133 -10.08 6.59 6.79
C THR A 133 -11.17 7.17 5.90
N VAL A 134 -11.20 6.75 4.63
CA VAL A 134 -12.29 7.07 3.71
C VAL A 134 -13.63 6.56 4.23
N ALA A 135 -13.66 5.38 4.87
CA ALA A 135 -14.86 4.85 5.54
C ALA A 135 -15.35 5.79 6.66
N ASP A 136 -14.45 6.33 7.50
CA ASP A 136 -14.83 7.30 8.54
C ASP A 136 -15.38 8.58 7.94
N PHE A 137 -14.73 9.11 6.90
CA PHE A 137 -15.20 10.30 6.18
C PHE A 137 -16.64 10.07 5.69
N ALA A 138 -16.89 8.95 5.00
CA ALA A 138 -18.21 8.61 4.48
C ALA A 138 -19.25 8.48 5.60
N ALA A 139 -18.89 7.90 6.75
CA ALA A 139 -19.75 7.81 7.92
C ALA A 139 -20.07 9.21 8.50
N HIS A 140 -19.08 10.08 8.65
CA HIS A 140 -19.28 11.44 9.14
C HIS A 140 -20.13 12.29 8.18
N LEU A 141 -19.97 12.13 6.87
CA LEU A 141 -20.84 12.78 5.88
C LEU A 141 -22.28 12.35 6.04
N LYS A 142 -22.54 11.04 6.17
CA LYS A 142 -23.89 10.52 6.41
C LYS A 142 -24.47 11.06 7.72
N GLN A 143 -23.67 11.16 8.77
CA GLN A 143 -24.12 11.64 10.08
C GLN A 143 -24.43 13.14 10.09
N HIS A 144 -23.58 13.96 9.48
CA HIS A 144 -23.67 15.43 9.59
C HIS A 144 -24.34 16.10 8.38
N ARG A 145 -24.54 15.38 7.27
CA ARG A 145 -25.13 15.89 6.03
C ARG A 145 -26.23 14.98 5.46
N ALA A 146 -26.92 14.23 6.33
CA ALA A 146 -28.01 13.33 5.93
C ALA A 146 -29.07 14.01 5.04
N ASP A 147 -29.46 15.23 5.39
CA ASP A 147 -30.51 16.01 4.69
C ASP A 147 -30.02 16.65 3.37
N LYS A 148 -28.72 16.53 3.07
CA LYS A 148 -28.04 17.13 1.91
C LYS A 148 -27.38 16.08 1.04
N SER A 149 -27.94 14.88 0.98
CA SER A 149 -27.39 13.72 0.24
C SER A 149 -27.11 13.98 -1.24
N HIS A 150 -27.71 15.02 -1.83
CA HIS A 150 -27.53 15.43 -3.23
C HIS A 150 -26.52 16.58 -3.43
N GLU A 151 -26.00 17.21 -2.37
CA GLU A 151 -25.03 18.30 -2.49
C GLU A 151 -23.61 17.76 -2.62
N GLN A 152 -22.87 18.30 -3.59
CA GLN A 152 -21.47 17.94 -3.82
C GLN A 152 -20.56 18.76 -2.91
N LEU A 153 -19.76 18.08 -2.09
CA LEU A 153 -18.76 18.72 -1.24
C LEU A 153 -17.46 18.91 -2.03
N SER A 154 -16.92 20.13 -2.06
CA SER A 154 -15.59 20.37 -2.64
C SER A 154 -14.51 20.34 -1.55
N ALA A 155 -13.41 19.64 -1.80
CA ALA A 155 -12.23 19.57 -0.95
C ALA A 155 -10.95 19.67 -1.78
N ASP A 156 -9.84 20.00 -1.14
CA ASP A 156 -8.53 20.02 -1.79
C ASP A 156 -7.68 18.83 -1.32
N ALA A 157 -6.80 18.34 -2.19
CA ALA A 157 -5.97 17.17 -1.94
C ALA A 157 -4.49 17.38 -2.31
N THR A 158 -3.59 16.76 -1.58
CA THR A 158 -2.24 16.42 -2.03
C THR A 158 -2.15 14.90 -2.13
N LEU A 159 -1.73 14.38 -3.28
CA LEU A 159 -1.56 12.93 -3.45
C LEU A 159 -0.14 12.52 -3.07
N VAL A 160 -0.01 11.40 -2.37
CA VAL A 160 1.27 10.79 -2.05
C VAL A 160 1.23 9.30 -2.40
N ASP A 161 2.33 8.76 -2.91
CA ASP A 161 2.42 7.35 -3.33
C ASP A 161 1.32 6.95 -4.35
N TRP A 162 0.79 7.97 -5.03
CA TRP A 162 -0.34 7.88 -5.93
C TRP A 162 -0.42 9.17 -6.76
N ASN A 163 -0.85 9.06 -8.01
CA ASN A 163 -0.95 10.22 -8.91
C ASN A 163 -2.30 10.37 -9.64
N ALA A 164 -3.28 9.49 -9.39
CA ALA A 164 -4.58 9.56 -10.08
C ALA A 164 -5.77 9.11 -9.24
N LEU A 165 -6.78 9.98 -9.09
CA LEU A 165 -8.06 9.60 -8.48
C LEU A 165 -8.85 8.68 -9.44
N PRO A 166 -9.55 7.65 -8.92
CA PRO A 166 -10.21 6.63 -9.73
C PRO A 166 -11.41 7.18 -10.50
N ILE A 167 -12.17 8.09 -9.86
CA ILE A 167 -13.37 8.69 -10.45
C ILE A 167 -12.98 10.06 -10.98
N ARG A 168 -12.73 10.18 -12.29
CA ARG A 168 -12.36 11.46 -12.93
C ARG A 168 -13.58 12.36 -13.07
N SER A 169 -13.39 13.68 -12.89
CA SER A 169 -14.46 14.66 -13.08
C SER A 169 -15.02 14.60 -14.52
N PRO A 170 -16.35 14.70 -14.73
CA PRO A 170 -16.99 14.60 -16.05
C PRO A 170 -16.45 15.59 -17.09
N HIS A 171 -15.98 16.75 -16.63
CA HIS A 171 -15.44 17.81 -17.49
C HIS A 171 -14.00 17.55 -17.98
N ARG A 172 -13.42 16.36 -17.68
CA ARG A 172 -12.03 15.98 -18.03
C ARG A 172 -10.97 17.00 -17.59
N GLN A 173 -11.28 17.82 -16.59
CA GLN A 173 -10.31 18.72 -16.00
C GLN A 173 -9.23 17.88 -15.29
N ARG A 174 -7.97 18.06 -15.69
CA ARG A 174 -6.83 17.41 -15.02
C ARG A 174 -6.76 17.84 -13.56
N GLY A 175 -6.47 16.89 -12.68
CA GLY A 175 -6.32 17.11 -11.26
C GLY A 175 -7.62 17.21 -10.47
N LYS A 176 -8.79 16.89 -11.05
CA LYS A 176 -10.07 16.90 -10.35
C LYS A 176 -10.79 15.55 -10.44
N GLY A 177 -11.24 15.02 -9.31
CA GLY A 177 -11.96 13.75 -9.23
C GLY A 177 -12.44 13.39 -7.83
N SER A 178 -12.91 12.16 -7.66
CA SER A 178 -13.45 11.62 -6.40
C SER A 178 -12.80 10.29 -6.04
N LEU A 179 -12.92 9.92 -4.77
CA LEU A 179 -12.51 8.62 -4.26
C LEU A 179 -13.69 7.64 -4.30
N ASP A 180 -13.38 6.35 -4.44
CA ASP A 180 -14.34 5.30 -4.14
C ASP A 180 -14.86 5.46 -2.70
N GLY A 181 -16.16 5.24 -2.48
CA GLY A 181 -16.81 5.50 -1.19
C GLY A 181 -17.09 6.97 -0.85
N LEU A 182 -16.54 7.93 -1.61
CA LEU A 182 -16.77 9.38 -1.46
C LEU A 182 -17.14 10.05 -2.79
N ALA A 183 -18.01 9.41 -3.58
CA ALA A 183 -18.43 9.93 -4.89
C ALA A 183 -19.10 11.32 -4.85
N THR A 184 -19.62 11.73 -3.69
CA THR A 184 -20.20 13.08 -3.48
C THR A 184 -19.17 14.13 -3.06
N VAL A 185 -17.88 13.75 -2.95
CA VAL A 185 -16.78 14.66 -2.64
C VAL A 185 -15.90 14.86 -3.86
N ASP A 186 -15.84 16.09 -4.35
CA ASP A 186 -14.95 16.52 -5.41
C ASP A 186 -13.63 16.99 -4.81
N PHE A 187 -12.54 16.28 -5.09
CA PHE A 187 -11.19 16.68 -4.72
C PHE A 187 -10.50 17.40 -5.88
N GLN A 188 -9.98 18.60 -5.57
CA GLN A 188 -9.01 19.30 -6.43
C GLN A 188 -7.60 19.01 -5.93
N VAL A 189 -6.78 18.38 -6.77
CA VAL A 189 -5.38 18.11 -6.47
C VAL A 189 -4.57 19.40 -6.56
N LEU A 190 -3.84 19.69 -5.49
CA LEU A 190 -2.98 20.85 -5.31
C LEU A 190 -1.50 20.47 -5.20
N GLY A 191 -1.16 19.18 -5.16
CA GLY A 191 0.21 18.69 -5.13
C GLY A 191 0.30 17.18 -5.27
N CYS A 192 1.46 16.67 -5.65
CA CYS A 192 1.73 15.23 -5.78
C CYS A 192 3.19 14.91 -5.48
N ILE A 193 3.42 13.82 -4.74
CA ILE A 193 4.72 13.16 -4.57
C ILE A 193 4.50 11.67 -4.81
N ASP A 194 5.07 11.08 -5.86
CA ASP A 194 4.83 9.69 -6.21
C ASP A 194 6.04 9.04 -6.89
N HIS A 195 6.15 7.73 -6.74
CA HIS A 195 7.18 6.90 -7.36
C HIS A 195 6.66 5.91 -8.42
N HIS A 196 5.36 5.93 -8.69
CA HIS A 196 4.73 5.17 -9.76
C HIS A 196 4.84 5.87 -11.13
N VAL A 197 4.37 5.18 -12.17
CA VAL A 197 4.22 5.75 -13.51
C VAL A 197 3.10 6.79 -13.50
N ASP A 198 3.31 7.94 -14.13
CA ASP A 198 2.28 8.98 -14.28
C ASP A 198 1.08 8.46 -15.11
N GLU A 199 -0.10 8.45 -14.49
CA GLU A 199 -1.36 8.02 -15.09
C GLU A 199 -2.10 9.16 -15.81
N ASN A 200 -1.40 10.27 -16.10
CA ASN A 200 -1.90 11.43 -16.84
C ASN A 200 -3.19 12.02 -16.21
N PHE A 201 -3.22 12.07 -14.88
CA PHE A 201 -4.33 12.68 -14.13
C PHE A 201 -3.99 14.06 -13.60
N LEU A 202 -2.78 14.24 -13.06
CA LEU A 202 -2.34 15.42 -12.31
C LEU A 202 -2.54 16.75 -13.07
N PRO A 203 -2.82 17.87 -12.37
CA PRO A 203 -2.92 19.18 -12.99
C PRO A 203 -1.54 19.66 -13.51
N PRO A 204 -1.49 20.64 -14.43
CA PRO A 204 -0.24 21.28 -14.84
C PRO A 204 0.55 21.85 -13.64
N ALA A 205 1.87 21.65 -13.60
CA ALA A 205 2.69 22.06 -12.45
C ALA A 205 2.65 23.58 -12.18
N ASP A 206 2.52 24.40 -13.22
CA ASP A 206 2.39 25.85 -13.17
C ASP A 206 1.05 26.34 -12.62
N SER A 207 0.04 25.45 -12.56
CA SER A 207 -1.27 25.76 -11.96
C SER A 207 -1.29 25.60 -10.43
N LEU A 208 -0.24 25.01 -9.84
CA LEU A 208 -0.21 24.74 -8.41
C LEU A 208 0.04 26.01 -7.56
N PRO A 209 -0.57 26.11 -6.37
CA PRO A 209 -0.22 27.14 -5.40
C PRO A 209 1.28 27.10 -5.02
N ARG A 210 1.87 28.27 -4.73
CA ARG A 210 3.30 28.35 -4.39
C ARG A 210 3.64 27.48 -3.17
N GLY A 211 4.69 26.67 -3.33
CA GLY A 211 5.22 25.78 -2.29
C GLY A 211 4.52 24.43 -2.19
N GLN A 212 3.60 24.11 -3.10
CA GLN A 212 3.09 22.75 -3.25
C GLN A 212 4.02 21.89 -4.13
N PRO A 213 4.17 20.59 -3.83
CA PRO A 213 5.04 19.69 -4.57
C PRO A 213 4.39 19.18 -5.85
N MET A 214 5.20 18.95 -6.88
CA MET A 214 4.84 18.18 -8.07
C MET A 214 6.05 17.31 -8.47
N LEU A 215 6.15 16.13 -7.86
CA LEU A 215 7.29 15.23 -8.01
C LEU A 215 6.80 13.81 -8.31
N VAL A 216 6.96 13.36 -9.55
CA VAL A 216 6.72 11.97 -9.95
C VAL A 216 8.00 11.41 -10.54
N ARG A 217 8.67 10.51 -9.82
CA ARG A 217 9.92 9.88 -10.29
C ARG A 217 10.18 8.54 -9.61
N PRO A 218 10.87 7.58 -10.26
CA PRO A 218 11.19 6.30 -9.63
C PRO A 218 11.95 6.45 -8.30
N ALA A 219 11.56 5.66 -7.30
CA ALA A 219 12.23 5.48 -6.01
C ALA A 219 11.88 4.10 -5.44
N GLY A 220 12.67 3.59 -4.50
CA GLY A 220 12.35 2.36 -3.78
C GLY A 220 11.10 2.52 -2.91
N SER A 221 10.97 3.68 -2.26
CA SER A 221 9.81 4.12 -1.49
C SER A 221 9.45 5.57 -1.83
N CYS A 222 8.15 5.86 -1.94
CA CYS A 222 7.62 7.22 -2.04
C CYS A 222 7.98 8.05 -0.79
N THR A 223 8.03 7.45 0.39
CA THR A 223 8.46 8.14 1.62
C THR A 223 9.86 8.75 1.49
N SER A 224 10.77 8.14 0.73
CA SER A 224 12.08 8.72 0.41
C SER A 224 11.97 10.06 -0.33
N LEU A 225 11.04 10.14 -1.29
CA LEU A 225 10.75 11.37 -2.03
C LEU A 225 10.08 12.43 -1.15
N VAL A 226 9.19 12.02 -0.25
CA VAL A 226 8.58 12.90 0.75
C VAL A 226 9.66 13.50 1.66
N VAL A 227 10.59 12.68 2.15
CA VAL A 227 11.70 13.14 3.00
C VAL A 227 12.59 14.14 2.25
N SER A 228 12.96 13.84 1.00
CA SER A 228 13.74 14.76 0.15
C SER A 228 13.02 16.10 -0.03
N THR A 229 11.74 16.06 -0.40
CA THR A 229 10.92 17.26 -0.63
C THR A 229 10.86 18.14 0.61
N LEU A 230 10.69 17.54 1.79
CA LEU A 230 10.59 18.27 3.05
C LEU A 230 11.95 18.79 3.55
N ARG A 231 13.04 18.12 3.20
CA ARG A 231 14.41 18.56 3.52
C ARG A 231 14.80 19.82 2.76
N GLU A 232 14.43 19.92 1.48
CA GLU A 232 14.74 21.10 0.64
C GLU A 232 14.15 22.40 1.18
N VAL A 233 13.09 22.33 1.97
CA VAL A 233 12.41 23.47 2.60
C VAL A 233 12.74 23.63 4.10
N ASP A 234 13.81 22.97 4.58
CA ASP A 234 14.33 22.98 5.97
C ASP A 234 13.28 22.72 7.06
N ARG A 235 12.38 21.76 6.82
CA ARG A 235 11.23 21.53 7.73
C ARG A 235 11.49 20.60 8.89
N TRP A 236 12.70 20.06 9.04
CA TRP A 236 13.01 19.00 10.03
C TRP A 236 13.52 19.51 11.39
N GLN A 237 13.48 20.82 11.65
CA GLN A 237 13.93 21.45 12.91
C GLN A 237 12.87 21.37 14.05
N ASP A 238 12.08 20.31 14.13
CA ASP A 238 10.98 20.15 15.12
C ASP A 238 11.35 19.17 16.25
N ALA A 239 10.79 19.35 17.45
CA ALA A 239 10.95 18.45 18.59
C ALA A 239 10.43 17.02 18.31
N SER A 240 9.46 16.85 17.39
CA SER A 240 9.00 15.52 16.95
C SER A 240 9.75 14.96 15.74
N ALA A 241 10.84 15.62 15.29
CA ALA A 241 11.60 15.18 14.12
C ALA A 241 12.09 13.74 14.24
N ALA A 242 12.47 13.28 15.45
CA ALA A 242 12.90 11.90 15.67
C ALA A 242 11.78 10.86 15.53
N GLN A 243 10.57 11.17 16.01
CA GLN A 243 9.40 10.28 15.87
C GLN A 243 9.01 10.13 14.40
N LEU A 244 8.96 11.27 13.69
CA LEU A 244 8.68 11.29 12.26
C LEU A 244 9.80 10.67 11.43
N ALA A 245 11.06 10.79 11.87
CA ALA A 245 12.18 10.14 11.22
C ALA A 245 12.10 8.62 11.35
N LYS A 246 11.75 8.10 12.53
CA LYS A 246 11.52 6.66 12.72
C LYS A 246 10.35 6.15 11.88
N LEU A 247 9.24 6.89 11.83
CA LEU A 247 8.11 6.56 10.94
C LEU A 247 8.56 6.53 9.49
N ALA A 248 9.16 7.60 8.98
CA ALA A 248 9.62 7.67 7.60
C ALA A 248 10.60 6.52 7.28
N MET A 249 11.52 6.23 8.20
CA MET A 249 12.46 5.12 8.09
C MET A 249 11.73 3.77 7.96
N ALA A 250 10.65 3.53 8.72
CA ALA A 250 9.91 2.27 8.67
C ALA A 250 9.40 1.95 7.25
N ALA A 251 8.77 2.91 6.58
CA ALA A 251 8.29 2.74 5.21
C ALA A 251 9.44 2.42 4.25
N ILE A 252 10.48 3.26 4.27
CA ILE A 252 11.63 3.12 3.36
C ILE A 252 12.29 1.74 3.53
N LEU A 253 12.52 1.29 4.77
CA LEU A 253 13.15 -0.01 5.01
C LEU A 253 12.24 -1.17 4.58
N ILE A 254 10.92 -1.09 4.77
CA ILE A 254 10.01 -2.16 4.36
C ILE A 254 9.96 -2.33 2.83
N ASP A 255 9.96 -1.26 2.05
CA ASP A 255 9.88 -1.38 0.58
C ASP A 255 11.20 -1.75 -0.07
N THR A 256 12.31 -1.32 0.55
CA THR A 256 13.68 -1.57 0.08
C THR A 256 14.31 -2.83 0.67
N ALA A 257 13.57 -3.58 1.49
CA ALA A 257 14.08 -4.72 2.25
C ALA A 257 15.34 -4.36 3.04
N ASN A 258 15.26 -3.31 3.86
CA ASN A 258 16.37 -2.74 4.63
C ASN A 258 17.56 -2.35 3.75
N LEU A 259 17.29 -1.71 2.61
CA LEU A 259 18.24 -1.32 1.56
C LEU A 259 18.99 -2.50 0.90
N THR A 260 18.53 -3.74 1.04
CA THR A 260 19.18 -4.90 0.41
C THR A 260 18.65 -5.23 -0.98
N ALA A 261 17.44 -4.75 -1.34
CA ALA A 261 16.83 -4.95 -2.65
C ALA A 261 17.46 -4.03 -3.72
N LYS A 262 18.64 -4.38 -4.22
CA LYS A 262 19.46 -3.55 -5.13
C LYS A 262 18.73 -3.09 -6.41
N ASP A 263 17.74 -3.86 -6.87
CA ASP A 263 16.91 -3.55 -8.04
C ASP A 263 15.82 -2.50 -7.76
N LYS A 264 15.51 -2.26 -6.49
CA LYS A 264 14.52 -1.27 -6.04
C LYS A 264 15.16 -0.02 -5.45
N VAL A 265 16.29 -0.18 -4.75
CA VAL A 265 16.96 0.91 -4.04
C VAL A 265 17.49 1.93 -5.03
N THR A 266 17.19 3.20 -4.75
CA THR A 266 17.69 4.36 -5.48
C THR A 266 18.49 5.28 -4.55
N ASP A 267 19.21 6.24 -5.13
CA ASP A 267 19.94 7.26 -4.37
C ASP A 267 19.02 8.05 -3.42
N SER A 268 17.75 8.25 -3.81
CA SER A 268 16.76 8.91 -2.94
C SER A 268 16.53 8.14 -1.64
N ASP A 269 16.55 6.79 -1.69
CA ASP A 269 16.32 5.95 -0.52
C ASP A 269 17.53 5.96 0.41
N THR A 270 18.74 5.82 -0.14
CA THR A 270 19.97 5.87 0.65
C THR A 270 20.20 7.24 1.30
N ASP A 271 19.93 8.31 0.57
CA ASP A 271 20.07 9.68 1.07
C ASP A 271 19.04 9.99 2.16
N ALA A 272 17.79 9.56 1.96
CA ALA A 272 16.74 9.70 2.96
C ALA A 272 17.11 8.93 4.23
N VAL A 273 17.50 7.65 4.13
CA VAL A 273 17.92 6.85 5.31
C VAL A 273 19.08 7.51 6.04
N HIS A 274 20.12 7.97 5.33
CA HIS A 274 21.26 8.66 5.95
C HIS A 274 20.81 9.92 6.72
N PHE A 275 19.97 10.74 6.08
CA PHE A 275 19.43 11.95 6.71
C PHE A 275 18.56 11.61 7.94
N LEU A 276 17.64 10.66 7.83
CA LEU A 276 16.78 10.25 8.93
C LEU A 276 17.56 9.66 10.11
N THR A 277 18.62 8.89 9.84
CA THR A 277 19.53 8.41 10.90
C THR A 277 20.11 9.59 11.68
N SER A 278 20.59 10.64 10.99
CA SER A 278 21.10 11.84 11.69
C SER A 278 20.04 12.53 12.55
N GLN A 279 18.77 12.57 12.11
CA GLN A 279 17.68 13.14 12.89
C GLN A 279 17.35 12.30 14.14
N ILE A 280 17.48 10.97 14.04
CA ILE A 280 17.28 10.06 15.17
C ILE A 280 18.43 10.22 16.18
N ASP A 281 19.68 10.22 15.71
CA ASP A 281 20.87 10.31 16.56
C ASP A 281 20.98 11.67 17.27
N ASN A 282 20.63 12.77 16.58
CA ASN A 282 20.62 14.11 17.16
C ASN A 282 19.58 14.29 18.29
N SER A 283 18.58 13.41 18.38
CA SER A 283 17.57 13.44 19.45
C SER A 283 17.96 12.64 20.69
N THR A 284 18.94 11.75 20.56
CA THR A 284 19.53 10.97 21.65
C THR A 284 20.70 11.74 22.29
N THR A 285 20.44 12.94 22.81
CA THR A 285 21.47 13.77 23.47
C THR A 285 21.81 13.35 24.91
N ASP A 286 21.23 12.26 25.42
CA ASP A 286 21.56 11.72 26.74
C ASP A 286 22.15 10.31 26.60
N PRO A 287 23.43 10.07 26.96
CA PRO A 287 24.00 8.74 27.07
C PRO A 287 23.43 8.07 28.34
N GLY A 288 22.12 7.83 28.34
CA GLY A 288 21.46 6.99 29.31
C GLY A 288 21.87 5.51 29.13
N PRO A 289 21.44 4.61 30.02
CA PRO A 289 21.77 3.18 29.96
C PRO A 289 21.09 2.44 28.79
N ASN A 290 20.33 3.13 27.94
CA ASN A 290 19.61 2.51 26.84
C ASN A 290 20.57 2.20 25.68
N PRO A 291 20.43 1.03 25.03
CA PRO A 291 21.24 0.69 23.86
C PRO A 291 21.01 1.71 22.72
N PRO A 292 22.02 1.92 21.85
CA PRO A 292 21.85 2.73 20.66
C PRO A 292 20.69 2.21 19.81
N TRP A 293 20.03 3.11 19.08
CA TRP A 293 18.91 2.72 18.22
C TRP A 293 19.37 1.68 17.17
N ASP A 294 18.79 0.49 17.22
CA ASP A 294 19.11 -0.60 16.31
C ASP A 294 18.12 -0.62 15.13
N ARG A 295 18.60 -0.15 13.98
CA ARG A 295 17.84 -0.14 12.72
C ARG A 295 17.37 -1.53 12.30
N ASN A 296 18.21 -2.56 12.45
CA ASN A 296 17.88 -3.92 12.00
C ASN A 296 16.80 -4.52 12.90
N HIS A 297 16.92 -4.33 14.22
CA HIS A 297 15.89 -4.76 15.17
C HIS A 297 14.56 -4.02 14.95
N PHE A 298 14.61 -2.72 14.64
CA PHE A 298 13.44 -1.92 14.28
C PHE A 298 12.75 -2.44 13.01
N TYR A 299 13.52 -2.66 11.94
CA TYR A 299 13.03 -3.23 10.69
C TYR A 299 12.41 -4.62 10.88
N ASN A 300 13.10 -5.52 11.59
CA ASN A 300 12.66 -6.90 11.77
C ASN A 300 11.32 -7.00 12.51
N GLN A 301 11.09 -6.18 13.54
CA GLN A 301 9.80 -6.16 14.25
C GLN A 301 8.64 -5.72 13.36
N ILE A 302 8.86 -4.75 12.48
CA ILE A 302 7.83 -4.25 11.56
C ILE A 302 7.59 -5.27 10.44
N LEU A 303 8.65 -5.89 9.93
CA LEU A 303 8.56 -6.96 8.94
C LEU A 303 7.80 -8.16 9.50
N GLU A 304 8.09 -8.57 10.73
CA GLU A 304 7.39 -9.66 11.41
C GLU A 304 5.89 -9.32 11.56
N ALA A 305 5.55 -8.11 12.00
CA ALA A 305 4.16 -7.66 12.06
C ALA A 305 3.48 -7.70 10.68
N LYS A 306 4.18 -7.28 9.61
CA LYS A 306 3.68 -7.34 8.22
C LYS A 306 3.44 -8.78 7.78
N GLN A 307 4.34 -9.70 8.09
CA GLN A 307 4.25 -11.09 7.69
C GLN A 307 3.16 -11.85 8.46
N SER A 308 3.09 -11.69 9.78
CA SER A 308 2.13 -12.37 10.66
C SER A 308 0.70 -11.81 10.54
N SER A 309 0.55 -10.60 10.01
CA SER A 309 -0.78 -10.01 9.80
C SER A 309 -1.71 -10.81 8.88
N LEU A 310 -1.16 -11.63 7.98
CA LEU A 310 -1.97 -12.49 7.11
C LEU A 310 -2.77 -13.53 7.91
N ASP A 311 -2.32 -13.89 9.12
CA ASP A 311 -3.07 -14.77 10.02
C ASP A 311 -4.42 -14.16 10.45
N LEU A 312 -4.53 -12.84 10.45
CA LEU A 312 -5.73 -12.08 10.88
C LEU A 312 -6.73 -11.82 9.76
N LEU A 313 -6.41 -12.21 8.52
CA LEU A 313 -7.20 -11.88 7.34
C LEU A 313 -7.95 -13.10 6.80
N THR A 314 -9.07 -12.85 6.12
CA THR A 314 -9.73 -13.86 5.29
C THR A 314 -8.93 -14.07 3.99
N VAL A 315 -9.18 -15.17 3.26
CA VAL A 315 -8.51 -15.43 1.97
C VAL A 315 -8.78 -14.30 0.97
N ASP A 316 -10.01 -13.79 0.91
CA ASP A 316 -10.40 -12.66 0.05
C ASP A 316 -9.60 -11.38 0.41
N GLU A 317 -9.50 -11.06 1.71
CA GLU A 317 -8.72 -9.92 2.19
C GLU A 317 -7.23 -10.06 1.88
N ILE A 318 -6.70 -11.29 1.96
CA ILE A 318 -5.31 -11.59 1.60
C ILE A 318 -5.07 -11.36 0.11
N LEU A 319 -5.95 -11.86 -0.76
CA LEU A 319 -5.87 -11.67 -2.21
C LEU A 319 -5.97 -10.18 -2.59
N GLY A 320 -6.83 -9.43 -1.89
CA GLY A 320 -7.02 -7.99 -2.11
C GLY A 320 -5.92 -7.09 -1.54
N ARG A 321 -5.00 -7.61 -0.71
CA ARG A 321 -4.09 -6.78 0.09
C ARG A 321 -3.07 -6.00 -0.73
N ASP A 322 -2.33 -6.69 -1.59
CA ASP A 322 -1.40 -6.09 -2.56
C ASP A 322 -1.86 -6.50 -3.96
N TYR A 323 -3.05 -6.01 -4.30
CA TYR A 323 -3.74 -6.27 -5.56
C TYR A 323 -3.51 -5.14 -6.56
N LYS A 324 -3.22 -5.49 -7.81
CA LYS A 324 -3.22 -4.55 -8.95
C LYS A 324 -4.00 -5.13 -10.11
N GLN A 325 -4.71 -4.26 -10.81
CA GLN A 325 -5.55 -4.62 -11.94
C GLN A 325 -5.21 -3.77 -13.16
N TRP A 326 -5.28 -4.40 -14.33
CA TRP A 326 -5.18 -3.74 -15.63
C TRP A 326 -6.26 -4.26 -16.56
N THR A 327 -6.56 -3.49 -17.60
CA THR A 327 -7.41 -3.93 -18.71
C THR A 327 -6.57 -3.87 -19.97
N GLU A 328 -6.45 -5.00 -20.65
CA GLU A 328 -5.84 -5.09 -21.98
C GLU A 328 -6.90 -5.45 -23.01
N THR A 329 -6.64 -5.10 -24.27
CA THR A 329 -7.55 -5.44 -25.38
C THR A 329 -6.88 -6.47 -26.27
N ALA A 330 -7.49 -7.65 -26.38
CA ALA A 330 -7.10 -8.63 -27.38
C ALA A 330 -7.86 -8.39 -28.69
N HIS A 331 -7.22 -8.70 -29.81
CA HIS A 331 -7.83 -8.57 -31.13
C HIS A 331 -8.08 -9.96 -31.72
N ARG A 332 -9.35 -10.34 -31.83
CA ARG A 332 -9.78 -11.64 -32.34
C ARG A 332 -10.73 -11.45 -33.52
N ASP A 333 -10.37 -11.95 -34.69
CA ASP A 333 -11.24 -11.95 -35.89
C ASP A 333 -11.84 -10.56 -36.26
N GLY A 334 -11.14 -9.48 -35.92
CA GLY A 334 -11.60 -8.10 -36.12
C GLY A 334 -12.43 -7.51 -34.97
N GLU A 335 -12.75 -8.30 -33.94
CA GLU A 335 -13.36 -7.85 -32.68
C GLU A 335 -12.31 -7.55 -31.61
N SER A 336 -12.56 -6.49 -30.85
CA SER A 336 -11.74 -6.08 -29.71
C SER A 336 -12.39 -6.60 -28.43
N VAL A 337 -11.72 -7.54 -27.76
CA VAL A 337 -12.19 -8.15 -26.51
C VAL A 337 -11.39 -7.59 -25.34
N PRO A 338 -12.01 -6.82 -24.42
CA PRO A 338 -11.33 -6.38 -23.21
C PRO A 338 -11.12 -7.57 -22.27
N VAL A 339 -9.92 -7.67 -21.69
CA VAL A 339 -9.56 -8.68 -20.70
C VAL A 339 -9.05 -7.97 -19.45
N HIS A 340 -9.74 -8.18 -18.34
CA HIS A 340 -9.31 -7.69 -17.04
C HIS A 340 -8.31 -8.68 -16.41
N ILE A 341 -7.16 -8.16 -16.01
CA ILE A 341 -6.02 -8.92 -15.50
C ILE A 341 -5.73 -8.47 -14.08
N GLY A 342 -5.89 -9.36 -13.10
CA GLY A 342 -5.61 -9.10 -11.69
C GLY A 342 -4.35 -9.81 -11.20
N PHE A 343 -3.53 -9.12 -10.41
CA PHE A 343 -2.35 -9.66 -9.74
C PHE A 343 -2.44 -9.49 -8.23
N CYS A 344 -2.48 -10.60 -7.50
CA CYS A 344 -2.42 -10.66 -6.04
C CYS A 344 -0.98 -11.00 -5.62
N SER A 345 -0.31 -10.10 -4.89
CA SER A 345 1.03 -10.35 -4.34
C SER A 345 0.97 -10.62 -2.84
N MET A 346 1.77 -11.58 -2.34
CA MET A 346 1.74 -11.95 -0.92
C MET A 346 3.08 -12.40 -0.36
N VAL A 347 3.24 -12.28 0.97
CA VAL A 347 4.49 -12.55 1.70
C VAL A 347 4.53 -13.92 2.39
N ARG A 348 3.67 -14.84 1.97
CA ARG A 348 3.58 -16.23 2.43
C ARG A 348 3.48 -17.16 1.23
N SER A 349 3.91 -18.40 1.42
CA SER A 349 3.94 -19.43 0.38
C SER A 349 2.54 -19.87 -0.06
N ILE A 350 2.44 -20.51 -1.22
CA ILE A 350 1.19 -21.12 -1.71
C ILE A 350 0.65 -22.18 -0.73
N PRO A 351 1.46 -23.10 -0.17
CA PRO A 351 0.99 -24.04 0.84
C PRO A 351 0.35 -23.34 2.05
N TRP A 352 0.91 -22.22 2.49
CA TRP A 352 0.36 -21.48 3.62
C TRP A 352 -1.06 -20.94 3.32
N ILE A 353 -1.29 -20.30 2.17
CA ILE A 353 -2.63 -19.78 1.83
C ILE A 353 -3.62 -20.90 1.52
N VAL A 354 -3.16 -22.00 0.92
CA VAL A 354 -3.98 -23.21 0.70
C VAL A 354 -4.52 -23.74 2.03
N ARG A 355 -3.69 -23.84 3.06
CA ARG A 355 -4.13 -24.23 4.41
C ARG A 355 -5.05 -23.19 5.04
N LYS A 356 -4.74 -21.91 4.88
CA LYS A 356 -5.60 -20.81 5.36
C LYS A 356 -7.00 -20.86 4.75
N ALA A 357 -7.12 -21.31 3.50
CA ALA A 357 -8.40 -21.50 2.82
C ALA A 357 -9.14 -22.79 3.24
N GLY A 358 -8.48 -23.73 3.91
CA GLY A 358 -9.04 -25.04 4.23
C GLY A 358 -8.78 -26.12 3.19
N GLY A 359 -7.81 -25.92 2.28
CA GLY A 359 -7.36 -26.89 1.29
C GLY A 359 -7.33 -26.36 -0.15
N PRO A 360 -6.77 -27.12 -1.11
CA PRO A 360 -6.54 -26.63 -2.47
C PRO A 360 -7.82 -26.23 -3.21
N ARG A 361 -8.90 -27.00 -3.04
CA ARG A 361 -10.20 -26.71 -3.65
C ARG A 361 -10.84 -25.44 -3.08
N ALA A 362 -10.83 -25.28 -1.77
CA ALA A 362 -11.37 -24.09 -1.11
C ALA A 362 -10.57 -22.82 -1.48
N PHE A 363 -9.25 -22.94 -1.66
CA PHE A 363 -8.44 -21.86 -2.19
C PHE A 363 -8.81 -21.51 -3.64
N LEU A 364 -8.99 -22.50 -4.52
CA LEU A 364 -9.43 -22.27 -5.90
C LEU A 364 -10.81 -21.61 -5.97
N GLU A 365 -11.76 -22.04 -5.13
CA GLU A 365 -13.09 -21.43 -5.02
C GLU A 365 -13.01 -19.97 -4.57
N SER A 366 -12.17 -19.69 -3.56
CA SER A 366 -11.93 -18.31 -3.10
C SER A 366 -11.31 -17.44 -4.21
N LEU A 367 -10.33 -17.99 -4.96
CA LEU A 367 -9.68 -17.30 -6.06
C LEU A 367 -10.67 -17.00 -7.21
N ARG A 368 -11.58 -17.93 -7.51
CA ARG A 368 -12.65 -17.74 -8.50
C ARG A 368 -13.65 -16.68 -8.05
N ALA A 369 -14.14 -16.76 -6.81
CA ALA A 369 -15.06 -15.76 -6.27
C ALA A 369 -14.44 -14.35 -6.28
N PHE A 370 -13.16 -14.24 -5.92
CA PHE A 370 -12.41 -12.99 -5.99
C PHE A 370 -12.33 -12.45 -7.42
N ALA A 371 -12.05 -13.32 -8.40
CA ALA A 371 -11.98 -12.96 -9.80
C ALA A 371 -13.34 -12.57 -10.38
N GLU A 372 -14.41 -13.31 -10.07
CA GLU A 372 -15.77 -13.02 -10.52
C GLU A 372 -16.29 -11.68 -9.99
N HIS A 373 -16.06 -11.37 -8.72
CA HIS A 373 -16.45 -10.09 -8.13
C HIS A 373 -15.77 -8.88 -8.79
N ARG A 374 -14.66 -9.11 -9.49
CA ARG A 374 -13.88 -8.08 -10.20
C ARG A 374 -13.92 -8.21 -11.71
N GLU A 375 -14.77 -9.09 -12.22
CA GLU A 375 -14.95 -9.36 -13.66
C GLU A 375 -13.62 -9.73 -14.35
N LEU A 376 -12.73 -10.45 -13.66
CA LEU A 376 -11.41 -10.80 -14.21
C LEU A 376 -11.49 -11.93 -15.22
N GLY A 377 -10.78 -11.77 -16.35
CA GLY A 377 -10.49 -12.88 -17.27
C GLY A 377 -9.25 -13.66 -16.83
N VAL A 378 -8.25 -12.97 -16.26
CA VAL A 378 -7.00 -13.54 -15.75
C VAL A 378 -6.78 -13.13 -14.30
N VAL A 379 -6.46 -14.10 -13.45
CA VAL A 379 -5.98 -13.86 -12.08
C VAL A 379 -4.64 -14.54 -11.85
N VAL A 380 -3.69 -13.79 -11.32
CA VAL A 380 -2.33 -14.26 -11.00
C VAL A 380 -2.07 -14.06 -9.51
N VAL A 381 -1.62 -15.10 -8.81
CA VAL A 381 -1.13 -15.02 -7.43
C VAL A 381 0.38 -15.18 -7.45
N MET A 382 1.11 -14.23 -6.87
CA MET A 382 2.56 -14.27 -6.73
C MET A 382 2.96 -14.23 -5.27
N THR A 383 3.81 -15.18 -4.85
CA THR A 383 4.35 -15.24 -3.49
C THR A 383 5.79 -14.75 -3.45
N ALA A 384 6.20 -14.17 -2.33
CA ALA A 384 7.57 -13.73 -2.06
C ALA A 384 7.88 -13.92 -0.57
N PHE A 385 8.63 -14.95 -0.23
CA PHE A 385 8.83 -15.37 1.17
C PHE A 385 10.20 -15.99 1.38
N ASP A 386 10.67 -16.00 2.62
CA ASP A 386 11.87 -16.74 2.99
C ASP A 386 11.49 -18.16 3.40
N ALA A 387 12.19 -19.15 2.86
CA ALA A 387 11.97 -20.55 3.22
C ALA A 387 12.16 -20.76 4.73
N SER A 388 11.20 -21.44 5.36
CA SER A 388 11.15 -21.58 6.82
C SER A 388 12.39 -22.29 7.39
N THR A 389 12.63 -22.11 8.68
CA THR A 389 13.69 -22.84 9.39
C THR A 389 13.47 -24.35 9.46
N SER A 390 12.26 -24.82 9.13
CA SER A 390 11.87 -26.23 9.10
C SER A 390 12.02 -26.89 7.72
N THR A 391 12.88 -26.38 6.84
CA THR A 391 13.20 -27.00 5.53
C THR A 391 13.89 -28.35 5.68
N SER A 392 13.59 -29.30 4.79
CA SER A 392 14.19 -30.65 4.76
C SER A 392 15.63 -30.64 4.22
N ALA A 393 16.05 -29.50 3.65
CA ALA A 393 17.39 -29.24 3.16
C ALA A 393 17.99 -28.03 3.92
N PRO A 394 18.95 -28.24 4.83
CA PRO A 394 19.57 -27.17 5.62
C PRO A 394 20.19 -26.06 4.78
N GLU A 395 20.67 -26.39 3.58
CA GLU A 395 21.27 -25.44 2.62
C GLU A 395 20.25 -24.46 1.99
N GLN A 396 18.94 -24.73 2.13
CA GLN A 396 17.87 -23.87 1.62
C GLN A 396 17.22 -23.00 2.70
N GLN A 397 17.73 -23.06 3.94
CA GLN A 397 17.18 -22.33 5.07
C GLN A 397 17.35 -20.82 4.88
N GLY A 398 16.25 -20.06 5.04
CA GLY A 398 16.28 -18.60 4.87
C GLY A 398 16.49 -18.15 3.42
N ARG A 399 16.38 -19.05 2.43
CA ARG A 399 16.44 -18.69 1.02
C ARG A 399 15.17 -17.94 0.62
N PHE A 400 15.33 -16.76 0.02
CA PHE A 400 14.22 -16.04 -0.60
C PHE A 400 13.66 -16.83 -1.79
N CYS A 401 12.35 -16.99 -1.82
CA CYS A 401 11.61 -17.82 -2.78
C CYS A 401 10.46 -17.02 -3.40
N ARG A 402 10.11 -17.39 -4.65
CA ARG A 402 8.93 -16.91 -5.36
C ARG A 402 8.17 -18.07 -5.97
N GLU A 403 6.85 -18.02 -5.89
CA GLU A 403 5.95 -18.95 -6.57
C GLU A 403 4.91 -18.13 -7.35
N LEU A 404 4.37 -18.75 -8.39
CA LEU A 404 3.41 -18.11 -9.28
C LEU A 404 2.28 -19.09 -9.58
N VAL A 405 1.04 -18.65 -9.37
CA VAL A 405 -0.18 -19.32 -9.86
C VAL A 405 -0.83 -18.40 -10.88
N ALA A 406 -1.17 -18.92 -12.06
CA ALA A 406 -1.95 -18.18 -13.06
C ALA A 406 -3.19 -18.98 -13.46
N CYS A 407 -4.33 -18.31 -13.47
CA CYS A 407 -5.63 -18.90 -13.79
C CYS A 407 -6.36 -18.05 -14.83
N ALA A 408 -6.88 -18.70 -15.87
CA ALA A 408 -7.90 -18.17 -16.76
C ALA A 408 -9.29 -18.58 -16.25
N LEU A 409 -10.25 -17.65 -16.30
CA LEU A 409 -11.62 -17.87 -15.83
C LEU A 409 -12.53 -18.42 -16.94
N ASP A 410 -12.09 -18.32 -18.19
CA ASP A 410 -12.75 -18.87 -19.38
C ASP A 410 -11.77 -19.65 -20.28
N ASP A 411 -12.31 -20.50 -21.15
CA ASP A 411 -11.56 -21.27 -22.15
C ASP A 411 -11.28 -20.45 -23.44
N GLY A 412 -11.32 -19.12 -23.34
CA GLY A 412 -11.24 -18.19 -24.46
C GLY A 412 -9.89 -17.48 -24.56
N VAL A 413 -9.95 -16.16 -24.75
CA VAL A 413 -8.79 -15.29 -24.95
C VAL A 413 -7.84 -15.35 -23.75
N ALA A 414 -8.37 -15.42 -22.53
CA ALA A 414 -7.57 -15.48 -21.31
C ALA A 414 -6.69 -16.74 -21.26
N THR A 415 -7.26 -17.90 -21.61
CA THR A 415 -6.51 -19.17 -21.68
C THR A 415 -5.38 -19.09 -22.70
N GLN A 416 -5.67 -18.64 -23.93
CA GLN A 416 -4.66 -18.52 -24.99
C GLN A 416 -3.53 -17.55 -24.60
N ALA A 417 -3.86 -16.45 -23.91
CA ALA A 417 -2.88 -15.48 -23.46
C ALA A 417 -1.94 -16.09 -22.40
N LEU A 418 -2.47 -16.86 -21.46
CA LEU A 418 -1.66 -17.49 -20.42
C LEU A 418 -0.79 -18.64 -20.96
N GLU A 419 -1.27 -19.39 -21.94
CA GLU A 419 -0.47 -20.37 -22.67
C GLU A 419 0.70 -19.71 -23.42
N ALA A 420 0.42 -18.62 -24.15
CA ALA A 420 1.44 -17.84 -24.84
C ALA A 420 2.45 -17.24 -23.86
N PHE A 421 1.98 -16.68 -22.74
CA PHE A 421 2.84 -16.19 -21.65
C PHE A 421 3.76 -17.29 -21.12
N ALA A 422 3.22 -18.48 -20.79
CA ALA A 422 4.02 -19.58 -20.28
C ALA A 422 5.10 -20.02 -21.28
N ALA A 423 4.75 -20.10 -22.57
CA ALA A 423 5.68 -20.49 -23.64
C ALA A 423 6.78 -19.46 -23.90
N GLN A 424 6.45 -18.16 -23.89
CA GLN A 424 7.36 -17.09 -24.28
C GLN A 424 8.18 -16.55 -23.10
N ALA A 425 7.57 -16.47 -21.92
CA ALA A 425 8.17 -15.88 -20.74
C ALA A 425 8.71 -16.91 -19.73
N GLY A 426 8.31 -18.18 -19.81
CA GLY A 426 8.68 -19.20 -18.83
C GLY A 426 10.18 -19.30 -18.59
N ALA A 427 10.98 -19.34 -19.66
CA ALA A 427 12.43 -19.45 -19.57
C ALA A 427 13.09 -18.21 -18.93
N GLN A 428 12.68 -16.99 -19.33
CA GLN A 428 13.26 -15.74 -18.79
C GLN A 428 12.84 -15.44 -17.34
N LEU A 429 11.74 -16.03 -16.87
CA LEU A 429 11.27 -15.94 -15.49
C LEU A 429 11.77 -17.13 -14.64
N GLY A 430 12.39 -18.13 -15.27
CA GLY A 430 12.81 -19.36 -14.60
C GLY A 430 11.63 -20.13 -13.99
N LEU A 431 10.49 -20.18 -14.68
CA LEU A 431 9.31 -20.95 -14.26
C LEU A 431 9.60 -22.44 -14.41
N GLN A 432 9.56 -23.15 -13.29
CA GLN A 432 9.77 -24.60 -13.23
C GLN A 432 8.56 -25.28 -12.61
N GLU A 433 8.48 -26.59 -12.77
CA GLU A 433 7.48 -27.41 -12.09
C GLU A 433 7.47 -27.10 -10.60
N TRP A 434 6.28 -26.83 -10.06
CA TRP A 434 6.17 -26.41 -8.68
C TRP A 434 6.50 -27.55 -7.73
N THR A 435 7.36 -27.25 -6.76
CA THR A 435 7.66 -28.11 -5.62
C THR A 435 7.59 -27.27 -4.36
N THR A 436 7.06 -27.83 -3.28
CA THR A 436 7.07 -27.13 -1.99
C THR A 436 8.48 -27.05 -1.44
N VAL A 437 8.89 -25.85 -1.02
CA VAL A 437 10.14 -25.63 -0.29
C VAL A 437 9.98 -25.90 1.22
N GLU A 438 8.76 -26.12 1.70
CA GLU A 438 8.46 -26.40 3.11
C GLU A 438 8.51 -27.92 3.39
N ALA A 439 9.16 -28.37 4.46
CA ALA A 439 9.23 -29.80 4.79
C ALA A 439 7.96 -30.31 5.48
N GLY A 440 7.61 -31.57 5.23
CA GLY A 440 6.54 -32.28 5.94
C GLY A 440 5.17 -32.23 5.27
N TYR A 441 5.08 -31.69 4.04
CA TYR A 441 3.81 -31.44 3.34
C TYR A 441 3.69 -32.18 2.01
N LYS A 442 4.19 -33.42 1.93
CA LYS A 442 4.17 -34.20 0.66
C LYS A 442 2.74 -34.54 0.19
N ASP A 443 1.85 -34.89 1.11
CA ASP A 443 0.49 -35.28 0.73
C ASP A 443 -0.35 -34.06 0.27
N GLU A 444 -0.13 -32.88 0.87
CA GLU A 444 -0.74 -31.61 0.43
C GLU A 444 -0.21 -31.15 -0.95
N LEU A 445 1.03 -31.53 -1.31
CA LEU A 445 1.66 -31.15 -2.57
C LEU A 445 0.98 -31.79 -3.78
N GLU A 446 0.68 -33.08 -3.72
CA GLU A 446 0.05 -33.80 -4.83
C GLU A 446 -1.36 -33.27 -5.12
N GLU A 447 -2.16 -33.02 -4.07
CA GLU A 447 -3.51 -32.46 -4.24
C GLU A 447 -3.45 -31.02 -4.76
N THR A 448 -2.53 -30.19 -4.24
CA THR A 448 -2.35 -28.82 -4.71
C THR A 448 -1.97 -28.78 -6.18
N LEU A 449 -1.02 -29.63 -6.60
CA LEU A 449 -0.65 -29.77 -8.02
C LEU A 449 -1.85 -30.20 -8.87
N ALA A 450 -2.60 -31.22 -8.45
CA ALA A 450 -3.76 -31.72 -9.21
C ALA A 450 -4.87 -30.66 -9.39
N VAL A 451 -5.05 -29.76 -8.42
CA VAL A 451 -6.07 -28.69 -8.49
C VAL A 451 -5.57 -27.48 -9.29
N MET A 452 -4.31 -27.08 -9.08
CA MET A 452 -3.74 -25.84 -9.63
C MET A 452 -3.02 -26.02 -10.96
N ASN A 453 -2.75 -27.25 -11.38
CA ASN A 453 -2.16 -27.60 -12.67
C ASN A 453 -3.19 -28.41 -13.49
N ASN A 454 -4.11 -27.71 -14.15
CA ASN A 454 -5.26 -28.33 -14.80
C ASN A 454 -5.75 -27.46 -15.97
N ASP A 455 -6.32 -28.10 -16.99
CA ASP A 455 -6.80 -27.44 -18.21
C ASP A 455 -8.31 -27.15 -18.17
N ALA A 456 -9.07 -27.72 -17.22
CA ALA A 456 -10.52 -27.56 -17.17
C ALA A 456 -11.11 -27.50 -15.74
N PRO A 457 -12.23 -26.78 -15.49
CA PRO A 457 -12.77 -25.72 -16.34
C PRO A 457 -11.89 -24.47 -16.22
N GLY A 458 -11.33 -23.98 -17.33
CA GLY A 458 -10.33 -22.91 -17.35
C GLY A 458 -8.89 -23.39 -17.11
N TRP A 459 -7.95 -22.84 -17.88
CA TRP A 459 -6.53 -23.15 -17.77
C TRP A 459 -5.91 -22.61 -16.48
N ARG A 460 -5.17 -23.46 -15.77
CA ARG A 460 -4.48 -23.11 -14.52
C ARG A 460 -3.11 -23.77 -14.46
N ARG A 461 -2.13 -23.02 -13.97
CA ARG A 461 -0.78 -23.54 -13.72
C ARG A 461 -0.20 -22.91 -12.45
N ILE A 462 0.65 -23.69 -11.79
CA ILE A 462 1.46 -23.29 -10.64
C ILE A 462 2.93 -23.58 -10.94
N TRP A 463 3.81 -22.66 -10.56
CA TRP A 463 5.25 -22.76 -10.79
C TRP A 463 6.06 -22.34 -9.57
N LEU A 464 7.23 -22.94 -9.44
CA LEU A 464 8.34 -22.35 -8.69
C LEU A 464 9.07 -21.37 -9.63
N GLN A 465 9.27 -20.13 -9.18
CA GLN A 465 9.96 -19.12 -9.97
C GLN A 465 11.41 -18.99 -9.49
N THR A 466 12.34 -19.53 -10.27
CA THR A 466 13.77 -19.60 -9.89
C THR A 466 14.53 -18.30 -10.10
N ASP A 467 14.12 -17.45 -11.04
CA ASP A 467 14.64 -16.08 -11.10
C ASP A 467 13.87 -15.20 -10.10
N VAL A 468 14.35 -15.20 -8.85
CA VAL A 468 13.75 -14.47 -7.74
C VAL A 468 13.88 -12.94 -7.86
N THR A 469 14.64 -12.44 -8.84
CA THR A 469 14.74 -10.99 -9.10
C THR A 469 13.51 -10.43 -9.79
N LYS A 470 12.69 -11.28 -10.44
CA LYS A 470 11.51 -10.84 -11.20
C LYS A 470 10.28 -10.78 -10.29
N SER A 471 9.86 -9.57 -9.94
CA SER A 471 8.64 -9.33 -9.17
C SER A 471 7.43 -9.13 -10.11
N ARG A 472 6.25 -8.81 -9.55
CA ARG A 472 5.08 -8.34 -10.31
C ARG A 472 5.44 -7.23 -11.32
N LYS A 473 6.40 -6.35 -11.00
CA LYS A 473 6.85 -5.27 -11.92
C LYS A 473 7.44 -5.82 -13.23
N GLN A 474 7.97 -7.04 -13.24
CA GLN A 474 8.50 -7.70 -14.43
C GLN A 474 7.50 -8.71 -15.01
N VAL A 475 6.73 -9.42 -14.18
CA VAL A 475 5.78 -10.45 -14.64
C VAL A 475 4.50 -9.86 -15.23
N ALA A 476 3.92 -8.81 -14.61
CA ALA A 476 2.66 -8.23 -15.07
C ALA A 476 2.75 -7.66 -16.51
N PRO A 477 3.80 -6.93 -16.91
CA PRO A 477 3.96 -6.50 -18.29
C PRO A 477 3.99 -7.66 -19.30
N LEU A 478 4.55 -8.82 -18.94
CA LEU A 478 4.64 -9.98 -19.82
C LEU A 478 3.28 -10.65 -20.02
N VAL A 479 2.48 -10.79 -18.95
CA VAL A 479 1.10 -11.29 -19.05
C VAL A 479 0.23 -10.32 -19.86
N ARG A 480 0.39 -9.01 -19.63
CA ARG A 480 -0.34 -7.97 -20.38
C ARG A 480 0.03 -7.98 -21.87
N ALA A 481 1.32 -8.08 -22.20
CA ALA A 481 1.79 -8.18 -23.57
C ALA A 481 1.24 -9.45 -24.24
N ALA A 482 1.22 -10.58 -23.54
CA ALA A 482 0.64 -11.81 -24.07
C ALA A 482 -0.84 -11.65 -24.44
N VAL A 483 -1.63 -10.87 -23.68
CA VAL A 483 -3.02 -10.55 -24.07
C VAL A 483 -3.07 -9.61 -25.27
N ALA A 484 -2.28 -8.53 -25.26
CA ALA A 484 -2.31 -7.50 -26.31
C ALA A 484 -1.79 -7.99 -27.67
N GLU A 485 -0.85 -8.93 -27.67
CA GLU A 485 -0.20 -9.47 -28.87
C GLU A 485 -0.93 -10.67 -29.47
N LEU A 486 -1.99 -11.17 -28.82
CA LEU A 486 -2.82 -12.24 -29.39
C LEU A 486 -3.42 -11.79 -30.72
N LYS A 487 -2.87 -12.35 -31.80
CA LYS A 487 -3.48 -12.37 -33.13
C LYS A 487 -4.03 -13.78 -33.33
N VAL A 488 -5.30 -13.98 -33.02
CA VAL A 488 -5.92 -15.29 -33.23
C VAL A 488 -6.09 -15.49 -34.74
N ASN A 489 -5.29 -16.37 -35.34
CA ASN A 489 -5.54 -16.85 -36.69
C ASN A 489 -6.68 -17.87 -36.62
N GLY A 490 -7.85 -17.54 -37.16
CA GLY A 490 -8.93 -18.49 -37.36
C GLY A 490 -8.54 -19.57 -38.36
N ASN A 491 -7.95 -20.68 -37.90
CA ASN A 491 -8.13 -22.02 -38.48
C ASN A 491 -7.34 -23.09 -37.70
N ALA A 492 -8.06 -23.85 -36.88
CA ALA A 492 -7.73 -25.25 -36.60
C ALA A 492 -9.04 -26.03 -36.57
N GLY A 493 -9.62 -26.20 -37.75
CA GLY A 493 -10.78 -27.05 -37.99
C GLY A 493 -10.56 -27.84 -39.27
N LEU A 494 -9.94 -29.01 -39.12
CA LEU A 494 -10.30 -30.27 -39.78
C LEU A 494 -9.46 -31.41 -39.19
#